data_AF-A0A7C1SB50-F1
#
_entry.id   AF-A0A7C1SB50-F1
#
_cell.length_a   1.000
_cell.length_b   1.000
_cell.length_c   1.000
_cell.angle_alpha   90.00
_cell.angle_beta   90.00
_cell.angle_gamma   90.00
#
_symmetry.space_group_name_H-M   'P 1'
#
loop_
_entity.id
_entity.type
_entity.pdbx_description
1 polymer ?
#
loop_
_entity_poly.entity_id
_entity_poly.type
_entity_poly.pdbx_seq_one_letter_code
_entity_poly.pdbx_strand_id
1 'polypeptide(L)'
;MITILGSGEFVSEVIQHAEEKIKYQLARMELQKRIKEEIDIQCKNEKVPVAMLQSGSRRPPLPKLRRAIALKLVNEYGLSLA
;
A
#
# COMPACT_ATOMS: atom_id res chain seq x y z
N MET A 1 42.85 -14.25 6.49
CA MET A 1 41.70 -13.37 6.80
C MET A 1 40.84 -13.34 5.55
N ILE A 2 39.75 -14.11 5.53
CA ILE A 2 38.85 -14.20 4.38
C ILE A 2 37.88 -13.01 4.49
N THR A 3 38.08 -11.98 3.70
CA THR A 3 37.11 -10.89 3.54
C THR A 3 35.89 -11.50 2.85
N ILE A 4 34.78 -11.61 3.58
CA ILE A 4 33.53 -12.25 3.12
C ILE A 4 32.88 -11.53 1.92
N LEU A 5 33.41 -10.35 1.55
CA LEU A 5 33.01 -9.55 0.40
C LEU A 5 34.22 -9.42 -0.53
N GLY A 6 34.48 -10.44 -1.35
CA GLY A 6 35.52 -10.39 -2.37
C GLY A 6 35.20 -9.33 -3.43
N SER A 7 36.24 -8.68 -3.98
CA SER A 7 36.27 -7.73 -5.12
C SER A 7 35.21 -6.61 -5.19
N GLY A 8 35.64 -5.38 -5.47
CA GLY A 8 34.79 -4.18 -5.50
C GLY A 8 33.53 -4.26 -6.37
N GLU A 9 33.52 -5.08 -7.41
CA GLU A 9 32.36 -5.29 -8.29
C GLU A 9 31.19 -5.97 -7.56
N PHE A 10 31.47 -7.01 -6.76
CA PHE A 10 30.47 -7.71 -5.96
C PHE A 10 29.92 -6.82 -4.83
N VAL A 11 30.77 -6.00 -4.22
CA VAL A 11 30.33 -5.02 -3.21
C VAL A 11 29.38 -4.00 -3.83
N SER A 12 29.70 -3.50 -5.03
CA SER A 12 28.85 -2.56 -5.75
C SER A 12 27.49 -3.16 -6.13
N GLU A 13 27.45 -4.39 -6.65
CA GLU A 13 26.20 -5.07 -6.98
C GLU A 13 25.32 -5.32 -5.74
N VAL A 14 25.91 -5.72 -4.63
CA VAL A 14 25.17 -5.96 -3.36
C VAL A 14 24.59 -4.65 -2.82
N ILE A 15 25.34 -3.54 -2.88
CA ILE A 15 24.84 -2.21 -2.49
C ILE A 15 23.70 -1.77 -3.41
N GLN A 16 23.84 -1.94 -4.72
CA GLN A 16 22.81 -1.56 -5.69
C GLN A 16 21.49 -2.32 -5.47
N HIS A 17 21.55 -3.65 -5.25
CA HIS A 17 20.35 -4.44 -4.93
C HIS A 17 19.71 -4.02 -3.60
N ALA A 18 20.53 -3.63 -2.60
CA ALA A 18 20.02 -3.12 -1.33
C ALA A 18 19.31 -1.78 -1.51
N GLU A 19 19.89 -0.84 -2.27
CA GLU A 19 19.28 0.45 -2.60
C GLU A 19 17.96 0.29 -3.38
N GLU A 20 17.92 -0.59 -4.37
CA GLU A 20 16.70 -0.89 -5.12
C GLU A 20 15.61 -1.44 -4.20
N LYS A 21 15.94 -2.41 -3.34
CA LYS A 21 15.00 -2.97 -2.36
C LYS A 21 14.46 -1.91 -1.41
N ILE A 22 15.31 -1.00 -0.92
CA ILE A 22 14.89 0.13 -0.06
C ILE A 22 13.95 1.05 -0.82
N LYS A 23 14.25 1.40 -2.08
CA LYS A 23 13.41 2.26 -2.92
C LYS A 23 12.01 1.65 -3.13
N TYR A 24 11.93 0.35 -3.43
CA TYR A 24 10.64 -0.35 -3.55
C TYR A 24 9.88 -0.40 -2.23
N GLN A 25 10.57 -0.59 -1.10
CA GLN A 25 9.95 -0.57 0.23
C GLN A 25 9.37 0.81 0.56
N LEU A 26 10.12 1.90 0.33
CA LEU A 26 9.66 3.27 0.55
C LEU A 26 8.44 3.60 -0.33
N ALA A 27 8.48 3.24 -1.61
CA ALA A 27 7.35 3.43 -2.51
C ALA A 27 6.09 2.68 -2.04
N ARG A 28 6.26 1.46 -1.53
CA ARG A 28 5.16 0.65 -0.97
C ARG A 28 4.58 1.27 0.30
N MET A 29 5.42 1.78 1.20
CA MET A 29 4.97 2.44 2.43
C MET A 29 4.19 3.71 2.14
N GLU A 30 4.66 4.53 1.20
CA GLU A 30 3.97 5.74 0.76
C GLU A 30 2.63 5.41 0.10
N LEU A 31 2.58 4.37 -0.73
CA LEU A 31 1.32 3.87 -1.31
C LEU A 31 0.32 3.46 -0.21
N GLN A 32 0.76 2.68 0.78
CA GLN A 32 -0.10 2.26 1.89
C GLN A 32 -0.63 3.45 2.70
N LYS A 33 0.19 4.46 2.93
CA LYS A 33 -0.21 5.68 3.63
C LYS A 33 -1.32 6.42 2.86
N ARG A 34 -1.13 6.63 1.55
CA ARG A 34 -2.13 7.32 0.72
C ARG A 34 -3.45 6.55 0.64
N ILE A 35 -3.39 5.23 0.53
CA ILE A 35 -4.58 4.37 0.54
C ILE A 35 -5.35 4.52 1.87
N LYS A 36 -4.62 4.53 3.00
CA LYS A 36 -5.23 4.70 4.32
C LYS A 36 -5.91 6.07 4.45
N GLU A 37 -5.22 7.13 4.02
CA GLU A 37 -5.77 8.50 4.03
C GLU A 37 -7.03 8.60 3.16
N GLU A 38 -7.02 7.99 1.98
CA GLU A 38 -8.18 7.97 1.08
C GLU A 38 -9.39 7.24 1.71
N ILE A 39 -9.16 6.09 2.32
CA ILE A 39 -10.22 5.34 3.05
C ILE A 39 -10.79 6.19 4.18
N ASP A 40 -9.93 6.85 4.97
CA ASP A 40 -10.33 7.69 6.08
C ASP A 40 -11.17 8.89 5.60
N ILE A 41 -10.80 9.53 4.49
CA ILE A 41 -11.54 10.63 3.88
C ILE A 41 -12.95 10.17 3.46
N GLN A 42 -13.06 9.07 2.71
CA GLN A 42 -14.36 8.58 2.25
C GLN A 42 -15.26 8.13 3.42
N CYS A 43 -14.68 7.48 4.43
CA CYS A 43 -15.41 7.10 5.64
C CYS A 43 -15.93 8.33 6.40
N LYS A 44 -15.11 9.38 6.54
CA LYS A 44 -15.52 10.65 7.19
C LYS A 44 -16.65 11.33 6.42
N ASN A 45 -16.58 11.37 5.10
CA ASN A 45 -17.61 12.00 4.25
C ASN A 45 -18.98 11.31 4.42
N GLU A 46 -18.99 9.99 4.55
CA GLU A 46 -20.21 9.19 4.77
C GLU A 46 -20.59 9.05 6.26
N LYS A 47 -19.83 9.66 7.18
CA LYS A 47 -19.98 9.52 8.64
C LYS A 47 -19.98 8.05 9.11
N VAL A 48 -19.19 7.21 8.44
CA VAL A 48 -19.05 5.80 8.72
C VAL A 48 -17.73 5.58 9.49
N PRO A 49 -17.75 4.91 10.66
CA PRO A 49 -16.52 4.45 11.29
C PRO A 49 -15.81 3.41 10.41
N VAL A 50 -14.47 3.48 10.29
CA VAL A 50 -13.68 2.54 9.48
C VAL A 50 -13.94 1.07 9.87
N ALA A 51 -14.14 0.79 11.16
CA ALA A 51 -14.48 -0.55 11.64
C ALA A 51 -15.78 -1.10 11.03
N MET A 52 -16.77 -0.23 10.74
CA MET A 52 -18.01 -0.63 10.08
C MET A 52 -17.79 -0.95 8.60
N LEU A 53 -16.88 -0.23 7.93
CA LEU A 53 -16.48 -0.54 6.56
C LEU A 53 -15.84 -1.94 6.48
N GLN A 54 -15.01 -2.30 7.45
CA GLN A 54 -14.35 -3.60 7.57
C GLN A 54 -15.29 -4.74 7.98
N SER A 55 -16.47 -4.42 8.52
CA SER A 55 -17.48 -5.42 8.86
C SER A 55 -18.08 -6.09 7.62
N GLY A 56 -18.76 -7.23 7.79
CA GLY A 56 -19.56 -7.86 6.75
C GLY A 56 -20.94 -7.23 6.52
N SER A 57 -21.26 -6.12 7.19
CA SER A 57 -22.62 -5.55 7.15
C SER A 57 -22.99 -5.05 5.75
N ARG A 58 -24.22 -5.38 5.34
CA ARG A 58 -24.83 -4.97 4.06
C ARG A 58 -25.77 -3.77 4.20
N ARG A 59 -25.88 -3.18 5.40
CA ARG A 59 -26.71 -2.00 5.64
C ARG A 59 -26.17 -0.79 4.87
N PRO A 60 -27.02 0.02 4.22
CA PRO A 60 -26.60 1.30 3.64
C PRO A 60 -25.92 2.20 4.69
N PRO A 61 -24.86 2.96 4.32
CA PRO A 61 -24.28 3.09 2.98
C PRO A 61 -23.15 2.09 2.65
N LEU A 62 -22.90 1.09 3.52
CA LEU A 62 -21.66 0.29 3.49
C LEU A 62 -21.36 -0.44 2.16
N PRO A 63 -22.31 -1.12 1.49
CA PRO A 63 -22.02 -1.78 0.21
C PRO A 63 -21.58 -0.79 -0.88
N LYS A 64 -22.22 0.38 -0.94
CA LYS A 64 -21.91 1.42 -1.92
C LYS A 64 -20.54 2.02 -1.63
N LEU A 65 -20.24 2.29 -0.37
CA LEU A 65 -18.96 2.85 0.06
C LEU A 65 -17.80 1.89 -0.24
N ARG A 66 -17.93 0.58 0.08
CA ARG A 66 -16.90 -0.41 -0.26
C ARG A 66 -16.64 -0.49 -1.76
N ARG A 67 -17.70 -0.47 -2.57
CA ARG A 67 -17.56 -0.47 -4.04
C ARG A 67 -16.83 0.78 -4.53
N ALA A 68 -17.20 1.96 -4.02
CA ALA A 68 -16.57 3.22 -4.41
C ALA A 68 -15.07 3.23 -4.07
N ILE A 69 -14.72 2.81 -2.85
CA ILE A 69 -13.33 2.68 -2.41
C ILE A 69 -12.59 1.68 -3.31
N ALA A 70 -13.13 0.47 -3.51
CA ALA A 70 -12.48 -0.55 -4.33
C ALA A 70 -12.20 -0.06 -5.77
N LEU A 71 -13.19 0.58 -6.41
CA LEU A 71 -13.01 1.13 -7.75
C LEU A 71 -11.93 2.22 -7.80
N LYS A 72 -11.91 3.12 -6.80
CA LYS A 72 -10.89 4.16 -6.73
C LYS A 72 -9.49 3.58 -6.54
N LEU A 73 -9.35 2.60 -5.65
CA LEU A 73 -8.08 1.92 -5.38
C LEU A 73 -7.54 1.15 -6.60
N VAL A 74 -8.41 0.51 -7.37
CA VAL A 74 -8.01 -0.16 -8.62
C VAL A 74 -7.58 0.88 -9.67
N ASN A 75 -8.42 1.88 -9.91
CA ASN A 75 -8.23 2.81 -11.02
C ASN A 75 -7.12 3.84 -10.79
N GLU A 76 -6.97 4.35 -9.57
CA GLU A 76 -6.02 5.44 -9.25
C GLU A 76 -4.73 4.95 -8.60
N TYR A 77 -4.78 3.82 -7.88
CA TYR A 77 -3.64 3.29 -7.13
C TYR A 77 -3.08 1.99 -7.71
N GLY A 78 -3.69 1.45 -8.78
CA GLY A 78 -3.21 0.25 -9.47
C GLY A 78 -3.31 -1.03 -8.64
N LEU A 79 -4.18 -1.06 -7.62
CA LEU A 79 -4.40 -2.27 -6.83
C LEU A 79 -5.17 -3.32 -7.64
N SER A 80 -4.83 -4.59 -7.44
CA SER A 80 -5.61 -5.71 -8.00
C SER A 80 -6.70 -6.16 -7.02
N LEU A 81 -7.81 -6.69 -7.54
CA LEU A 81 -8.95 -7.22 -6.76
C LEU A 81 -8.72 -8.64 -6.18
N ALA A 82 -7.46 -9.05 -6.01
CA ALA A 82 -7.05 -10.41 -5.66
C ALA A 82 -7.68 -10.98 -4.38
#